data_AF-A0A5V8DZK3-F1
#
_entry.id   AF-A0A5V8DZK3-F1
#
_cell.length_a   1.000
_cell.length_b   1.000
_cell.length_c   1.000
_cell.angle_alpha   90.00
_cell.angle_beta   90.00
_cell.angle_gamma   90.00
#
_symmetry.space_group_name_H-M   'P 1'
#
loop_
_entity.id
_entity.type
_entity.pdbx_description
1 polymer ?
#
loop_
_entity_poly.entity_id
_entity_poly.type
_entity_poly.pdbx_seq_one_letter_code
_entity_poly.pdbx_strand_id
1 'polypeptide(L)'
;MKLLSVLFCLLFSSFVSAETLNLHGVPIRDFISWYSNKTGVAVVVPEKMNGTVTLFNYRVDEKNLSGLLDTVLLGMGYGIIPGNPALIISLDDSASLH
;
A
#
# COMPACT_ATOMS: atom_id res chain seq x y z
N MET A 1 37.19 -20.70 -17.89
CA MET A 1 36.78 -19.68 -16.89
C MET A 1 35.71 -18.71 -17.39
N LYS A 2 35.72 -18.26 -18.65
CA LYS A 2 34.73 -17.29 -19.17
C LYS A 2 33.27 -17.81 -19.19
N LEU A 3 33.05 -19.08 -19.51
CA LEU A 3 31.71 -19.68 -19.54
C LEU A 3 31.05 -19.76 -18.15
N LEU A 4 31.85 -20.00 -17.10
CA LEU A 4 31.38 -20.15 -15.73
C LEU A 4 30.85 -18.82 -15.15
N SER A 5 31.48 -17.69 -15.50
CA SER A 5 31.01 -16.36 -15.09
C SER A 5 29.69 -15.96 -15.77
N VAL A 6 29.47 -16.33 -17.03
CA VAL A 6 28.21 -16.01 -17.73
C VAL A 6 27.04 -16.77 -17.12
N LEU A 7 27.25 -18.05 -16.77
CA LEU A 7 26.24 -18.86 -16.11
C LEU A 7 25.89 -18.34 -14.70
N PHE A 8 26.89 -17.81 -13.98
CA PHE A 8 26.69 -17.19 -12.66
C PHE A 8 25.87 -15.91 -12.73
N CYS A 9 26.06 -15.06 -13.76
CA CYS A 9 25.28 -13.82 -13.92
C CYS A 9 23.80 -14.06 -14.23
N LEU A 10 23.45 -15.15 -14.93
CA LEU A 10 22.06 -15.47 -15.24
C LEU A 10 21.25 -15.88 -14.00
N LEU A 11 21.92 -16.38 -12.95
CA LEU A 11 21.26 -16.80 -11.70
C LEU A 11 20.80 -15.64 -10.80
N PHE A 12 21.29 -14.42 -11.02
CA PHE A 12 20.90 -13.23 -10.25
C PHE A 12 19.87 -12.35 -10.96
N SER A 13 19.31 -12.81 -12.08
CA SER A 13 18.27 -12.06 -12.78
C SER A 13 16.98 -12.06 -11.96
N SER A 14 16.79 -10.99 -11.18
CA SER A 14 15.56 -10.74 -10.45
C SER A 14 14.50 -10.31 -11.46
N PHE A 15 13.49 -11.15 -11.69
CA PHE A 15 12.34 -10.79 -12.52
C PHE A 15 11.51 -9.73 -11.78
N VAL A 16 11.77 -8.45 -12.07
CA VAL A 16 10.86 -7.36 -11.71
C VAL A 16 9.68 -7.44 -12.68
N SER A 17 8.51 -7.84 -12.17
CA SER A 17 7.24 -7.76 -12.88
C SER A 17 6.40 -6.68 -12.22
N ALA A 18 6.10 -5.61 -12.97
CA ALA A 18 5.22 -4.55 -12.49
C ALA A 18 3.77 -5.00 -12.74
N GLU A 19 3.06 -5.35 -11.68
CA GLU A 19 1.65 -5.72 -11.73
C GLU A 19 0.78 -4.46 -11.84
N THR A 20 -0.25 -4.49 -12.67
CA THR A 20 -1.24 -3.40 -12.74
C THR A 20 -2.38 -3.71 -11.77
N LEU A 21 -2.59 -2.84 -10.79
CA LEU A 21 -3.70 -2.90 -9.85
C LEU A 21 -4.91 -2.17 -10.41
N ASN A 22 -6.02 -2.90 -10.50
CA ASN A 22 -7.34 -2.38 -10.78
C ASN A 22 -8.28 -2.81 -9.65
N LEU A 23 -8.91 -1.84 -9.01
CA LEU A 23 -9.89 -2.04 -7.93
C LEU A 23 -11.22 -1.45 -8.39
N HIS A 24 -12.30 -2.18 -8.16
CA HIS A 24 -13.65 -1.77 -8.56
C HIS A 24 -14.58 -1.88 -7.36
N GLY A 25 -14.82 -0.76 -6.66
CA GLY A 25 -15.72 -0.72 -5.51
C GLY A 25 -15.29 -1.61 -4.34
N VAL A 26 -13.98 -1.80 -4.14
CA VAL A 26 -13.45 -2.68 -3.10
C VAL A 26 -13.61 -2.01 -1.73
N PRO A 27 -14.10 -2.71 -0.69
CA PRO A 27 -14.18 -2.13 0.65
C PRO A 27 -12.83 -1.60 1.13
N ILE A 28 -12.80 -0.42 1.75
CA ILE A 28 -11.54 0.22 2.20
C ILE A 28 -10.73 -0.69 3.13
N ARG A 29 -11.40 -1.47 3.97
CA ARG A 29 -10.75 -2.42 4.89
C ARG A 29 -10.04 -3.55 4.15
N ASP A 30 -10.62 -4.02 3.05
CA ASP A 30 -10.01 -5.06 2.21
C ASP A 30 -8.80 -4.51 1.46
N PHE A 31 -8.88 -3.27 0.97
CA PHE A 31 -7.74 -2.56 0.40
C PHE A 31 -6.59 -2.40 1.42
N ILE A 32 -6.87 -1.97 2.65
CA ILE A 32 -5.86 -1.81 3.71
C ILE A 32 -5.27 -3.17 4.11
N SER A 33 -6.10 -4.20 4.20
CA SER A 33 -5.66 -5.58 4.47
C SER A 33 -4.72 -6.08 3.37
N TRP A 34 -5.08 -5.88 2.11
CA TRP A 34 -4.23 -6.19 0.96
C TRP A 34 -2.90 -5.44 1.02
N TYR A 35 -2.91 -4.13 1.32
CA TYR A 35 -1.70 -3.34 1.48
C TYR A 35 -0.79 -3.88 2.60
N SER A 36 -1.37 -4.18 3.77
CA SER A 36 -0.64 -4.71 4.93
C SER A 36 0.01 -6.04 4.60
N ASN A 37 -0.73 -6.94 3.94
CA ASN A 37 -0.20 -8.24 3.50
C ASN A 37 0.91 -8.10 2.45
N LYS A 38 0.79 -7.15 1.52
CA LYS A 38 1.78 -6.93 0.45
C LYS A 38 3.07 -6.29 0.97
N THR A 39 2.98 -5.40 1.95
CA THR A 39 4.13 -4.63 2.48
C THR A 39 4.73 -5.20 3.76
N GLY A 40 3.98 -6.01 4.50
CA GLY A 40 4.32 -6.44 5.85
C GLY A 40 4.13 -5.36 6.93
N VAL A 41 3.59 -4.19 6.59
CA VAL A 41 3.34 -3.11 7.55
C VAL A 41 2.09 -3.45 8.36
N ALA A 42 2.20 -3.53 9.69
CA ALA A 42 1.06 -3.66 10.58
C ALA A 42 0.31 -2.32 10.69
N VAL A 43 -1.03 -2.33 10.56
CA VAL A 43 -1.86 -1.12 10.52
C VAL A 43 -3.04 -1.24 11.48
N VAL A 44 -3.29 -0.19 12.28
CA VAL A 44 -4.48 -0.05 13.11
C VAL A 44 -5.53 0.79 12.37
N VAL A 45 -6.74 0.26 12.23
CA VAL A 45 -7.84 0.84 11.44
C VAL A 45 -8.97 1.30 12.38
N PRO A 46 -9.46 2.56 12.28
CA PRO A 46 -10.60 3.04 13.05
C PRO A 46 -11.86 2.19 12.84
N GLU A 47 -12.68 1.99 13.88
CA GLU A 47 -13.92 1.21 13.79
C GLU A 47 -14.92 1.82 12.79
N LYS A 48 -15.01 3.16 12.74
CA LYS A 48 -15.96 3.87 11.89
C LYS A 48 -15.53 3.97 10.41
N MET A 49 -14.33 3.52 10.06
CA MET A 49 -13.86 3.55 8.68
C MET A 49 -14.69 2.61 7.79
N ASN A 50 -15.38 3.20 6.82
CA ASN A 50 -16.26 2.53 5.87
C ASN A 50 -16.11 3.17 4.47
N GLY A 51 -16.81 2.59 3.48
CA GLY A 51 -16.75 3.03 2.09
C GLY A 51 -15.93 2.11 1.19
N THR A 52 -15.80 2.50 -0.08
CA THR A 52 -15.19 1.69 -1.14
C THR A 52 -14.15 2.47 -1.92
N VAL A 53 -13.11 1.78 -2.37
CA VAL A 53 -12.03 2.29 -3.21
C VAL A 53 -12.18 1.73 -4.62
N THR A 54 -12.10 2.63 -5.59
CA THR A 54 -11.98 2.30 -7.01
C THR A 54 -10.69 2.93 -7.53
N LEU A 55 -9.84 2.11 -8.13
CA LEU A 55 -8.52 2.49 -8.62
C LEU A 55 -8.33 1.90 -10.01
N PHE A 56 -7.92 2.69 -10.97
CA PHE A 56 -7.72 2.25 -12.35
C PHE A 56 -6.25 2.36 -12.74
N ASN A 57 -5.73 1.32 -13.40
CA ASN A 57 -4.41 1.30 -14.04
C ASN A 57 -3.24 1.75 -13.16
N TYR A 58 -3.27 1.46 -11.85
CA TYR A 58 -2.15 1.78 -10.99
C TYR A 58 -1.04 0.75 -11.15
N ARG A 59 0.18 1.20 -11.46
CA ARG A 59 1.33 0.29 -11.56
C ARG A 59 1.88 0.07 -10.15
N VAL A 60 1.79 -1.16 -9.67
CA VAL A 60 2.31 -1.55 -8.36
C VAL A 60 3.81 -1.67 -8.47
N ASP A 61 4.52 -0.67 -7.98
CA ASP A 61 5.91 -0.81 -7.59
C ASP A 61 6.02 -0.74 -6.07
N GLU A 62 6.74 -1.69 -5.47
CA GLU A 62 6.86 -1.81 -4.02
C GLU A 62 7.37 -0.53 -3.35
N LYS A 63 8.09 0.32 -4.12
CA LYS A 63 8.64 1.59 -3.66
C LYS A 63 7.59 2.69 -3.46
N ASN A 64 6.45 2.67 -4.17
CA ASN A 64 5.44 3.72 -4.07
C ASN A 64 4.15 3.25 -3.38
N LEU A 65 4.11 2.02 -2.88
CA LEU A 65 2.89 1.45 -2.32
C LEU A 65 2.41 2.19 -1.06
N SER A 66 3.34 2.73 -0.25
CA SER A 66 3.00 3.63 0.86
C SER A 66 2.31 4.91 0.38
N GLY A 67 2.83 5.54 -0.67
CA GLY A 67 2.23 6.73 -1.25
C GLY A 67 0.84 6.49 -1.83
N LEU A 68 0.56 5.28 -2.35
CA LEU A 68 -0.79 4.89 -2.75
C LEU A 68 -1.73 4.87 -1.54
N LEU A 69 -1.33 4.22 -0.43
CA LEU A 69 -2.14 4.17 0.78
C LEU A 69 -2.44 5.59 1.29
N ASP A 70 -1.41 6.43 1.40
CA ASP A 70 -1.55 7.83 1.85
C ASP A 70 -2.59 8.58 0.99
N THR A 71 -2.48 8.44 -0.33
CA THR A 71 -3.39 9.12 -1.29
C THR A 71 -4.83 8.63 -1.13
N VAL A 72 -5.05 7.32 -0.99
CA VAL A 72 -6.38 6.75 -0.80
C VAL A 72 -6.99 7.21 0.53
N LEU A 73 -6.23 7.18 1.62
CA LEU A 73 -6.69 7.63 2.94
C LEU A 73 -7.04 9.11 2.94
N LEU A 74 -6.18 9.95 2.38
CA LEU A 74 -6.41 11.40 2.28
C LEU A 74 -7.69 11.70 1.49
N GLY A 75 -7.92 11.01 0.37
CA GLY A 75 -9.15 11.15 -0.42
C GLY A 75 -10.42 10.74 0.33
N MET A 76 -10.29 9.98 1.42
CA MET A 76 -11.40 9.56 2.29
C MET A 76 -11.49 10.35 3.60
N GLY A 77 -10.68 11.39 3.79
CA GLY A 77 -10.66 12.18 5.03
C GLY A 77 -9.89 11.54 6.18
N TYR A 78 -8.93 10.66 5.88
CA TYR A 78 -8.08 9.99 6.86
C TYR A 78 -6.61 10.32 6.63
N GLY A 79 -5.82 10.30 7.70
CA GLY A 79 -4.37 10.34 7.66
C GLY A 79 -3.76 9.04 8.21
N ILE A 80 -2.47 8.84 7.98
CA ILE A 80 -1.70 7.77 8.60
C ILE A 80 -0.50 8.34 9.34
N ILE A 81 -0.31 7.87 10.57
CA ILE A 81 0.84 8.15 11.39
C ILE A 81 1.79 6.94 11.30
N PRO A 82 3.03 7.14 10.82
CA PRO A 82 3.99 6.04 10.72
C PRO A 82 4.37 5.52 12.10
N GLY A 83 4.52 4.20 12.22
CA GLY A 83 4.82 3.52 13.48
C GLY A 83 4.84 2.00 13.30
N ASN A 84 4.96 1.26 14.40
CA ASN A 84 4.79 -0.19 14.43
C ASN A 84 3.85 -0.59 15.58
N PRO A 85 2.53 -0.72 15.36
CA PRO A 85 1.85 -0.57 14.06
C PRO A 85 1.68 0.90 13.62
N ALA A 86 1.47 1.12 12.33
CA ALA A 86 1.04 2.41 11.79
C ALA A 86 -0.43 2.68 12.17
N LEU A 87 -0.78 3.93 12.46
CA LEU A 87 -2.10 4.30 12.95
C LEU A 87 -2.85 5.15 11.92
N ILE A 88 -4.02 4.70 11.51
CA ILE A 88 -4.93 5.50 10.68
C ILE A 88 -5.82 6.35 11.59
N ILE A 89 -5.93 7.64 11.29
CA ILE A 89 -6.72 8.61 12.06
C ILE A 89 -7.70 9.36 11.15
N SER A 90 -8.88 9.71 11.68
CA SER A 90 -9.79 10.64 10.99
C SER A 90 -9.21 12.05 11.05
N LEU A 91 -9.26 12.77 9.93
CA LEU A 91 -8.82 14.17 9.87
C LEU A 91 -9.88 15.14 10.42
N ASP A 92 -11.15 14.73 10.44
CA ASP A 92 -12.25 15.53 11.00
C ASP A 92 -12.17 15.58 12.54
N ASP A 93 -11.80 14.47 13.17
CA ASP A 93 -11.63 14.37 14.64
C ASP A 93 -10.38 15.13 15.14
N SER A 94 -9.39 15.40 14.28
CA SER A 94 -8.21 16.18 14.65
C SER A 94 -8.47 17.69 14.81
N ALA A 95 -9.61 18.20 14.33
CA ALA A 95 -10.01 19.60 14.53
C ALA A 95 -10.67 19.85 15.90
N SER A 96 -11.04 18.79 16.64
CA SER A 96 -11.80 18.89 17.90
C SER A 96 -10.93 18.89 19.16
N LEU A 97 -9.59 18.92 19.02
CA LEU A 97 -8.67 19.09 20.15
C LEU A 97 -8.38 20.59 20.39
N HIS A 98 -9.41 21.35 20.78
CA HIS A 98 -9.27 22.72 21.31
C HIS A 98 -10.28 22.99 22.40
#